data_AF-A0A1W1D0Z8-F1
#
_entry.id   AF-A0A1W1D0Z8-F1
#
_cell.length_a   1.000
_cell.length_b   1.000
_cell.length_c   1.000
_cell.angle_alpha   90.00
_cell.angle_beta   90.00
_cell.angle_gamma   90.00
#
_symmetry.space_group_name_H-M   'P 1'
#
loop_
_entity.id
_entity.type
_entity.pdbx_description
1 polymer ?
#
loop_
_entity_poly.entity_id
_entity_poly.type
_entity_poly.pdbx_seq_one_letter_code
_entity_poly.pdbx_strand_id
1 'polypeptide(L)'
;MIVIESVIQTNALGRWYIELSNMMKEDSEENAKLLCTDIHDYAKKVAIMGEEYNGEIEVAWSSGEGVSVEQINEVRQQIMAYEAEVEAQNQEATHQADGTANFSV
;
A
#
# COMPACT_ATOMS: atom_id res chain seq x y z
N MET A 1 12.81 11.12 -6.23
CA MET A 1 12.64 10.16 -5.11
C MET A 1 12.09 10.84 -3.86
N ILE A 2 10.83 10.56 -3.55
CA ILE A 2 10.15 10.96 -2.32
C ILE A 2 10.02 9.76 -1.38
N VAL A 3 10.03 10.00 -0.07
CA VAL A 3 9.73 8.97 0.93
C VAL A 3 8.30 9.16 1.46
N ILE A 4 7.48 8.12 1.32
CA ILE A 4 6.17 8.00 1.96
C ILE A 4 6.37 7.16 3.22
N GLU A 5 6.01 7.70 4.38
CA GLU A 5 5.96 6.93 5.61
C GLU A 5 4.66 6.14 5.68
N SER A 6 4.80 4.86 6.05
CA SER A 6 3.71 3.94 6.31
C SER A 6 3.87 3.37 7.71
N VAL A 7 3.01 3.80 8.62
CA VAL A 7 3.06 3.39 10.03
C VAL A 7 1.86 2.52 10.36
N ILE A 8 2.11 1.25 10.71
CA ILE A 8 1.06 0.38 11.23
C ILE A 8 0.74 0.85 12.65
N GLN A 9 -0.54 1.10 12.92
CA GLN A 9 -1.05 1.53 14.22
C GLN A 9 -2.14 0.56 14.69
N THR A 10 -2.47 0.61 15.98
CA THR A 10 -3.60 -0.14 16.55
C THR A 10 -4.56 0.81 17.26
N ASN A 11 -5.86 0.56 17.14
CA ASN A 11 -6.86 1.31 17.89
C ASN A 11 -7.19 0.64 19.23
N ALA A 12 -8.01 1.32 20.05
CA ALA A 12 -8.45 0.83 21.36
C ALA A 12 -9.27 -0.47 21.31
N LEU A 13 -9.75 -0.89 20.12
CA LEU A 13 -10.46 -2.13 19.90
C LEU A 13 -9.54 -3.28 19.44
N GLY A 14 -8.22 -3.04 19.38
CA GLY A 14 -7.23 -4.02 18.93
C GLY A 14 -7.24 -4.26 17.41
N ARG A 15 -7.84 -3.36 16.63
CA ARG A 15 -7.79 -3.43 15.16
C ARG A 15 -6.65 -2.55 14.65
N TRP A 16 -5.92 -3.08 13.68
CA TRP A 16 -4.85 -2.32 13.04
C TRP A 16 -5.41 -1.35 11.99
N TYR A 17 -4.63 -0.32 11.69
CA TYR A 17 -4.80 0.59 10.55
C TYR A 17 -3.43 1.11 10.14
N ILE A 18 -3.30 1.69 8.95
CA ILE A 18 -2.05 2.26 8.45
C ILE A 18 -2.20 3.78 8.33
N GLU A 19 -1.26 4.53 8.91
CA GLU A 19 -1.09 5.96 8.69
C GLU A 19 -0.10 6.18 7.54
N LEU A 20 -0.53 6.92 6.52
CA LEU A 20 0.30 7.35 5.41
C LEU A 20 0.62 8.85 5.53
N SER A 21 1.90 9.19 5.46
CA SER A 21 2.38 10.58 5.45
C SER A 21 3.47 10.79 4.40
N ASN A 22 3.52 11.99 3.85
CA ASN A 22 4.51 12.40 2.86
C ASN A 22 5.58 13.26 3.53
N MET A 23 6.83 12.77 3.56
CA MET A 23 7.94 13.45 4.26
C MET A 23 8.34 14.80 3.63
N MET A 24 7.96 15.10 2.39
CA MET A 24 8.25 16.43 1.80
C MET A 24 7.21 17.48 2.11
N LYS A 25 6.04 17.08 2.64
CA LYS A 25 4.95 18.02 2.85
C LYS A 25 4.87 18.52 4.28
N GLU A 26 5.56 17.94 5.28
CA GLU A 26 5.38 18.07 6.75
C GLU A 26 4.81 19.40 7.34
N ASP A 27 4.97 20.56 6.70
CA ASP A 27 4.53 21.89 7.17
C ASP A 27 3.26 22.49 6.50
N SER A 28 2.56 21.76 5.62
CA SER A 28 1.31 22.27 4.98
C SER A 28 0.04 21.78 5.70
N GLU A 29 -1.00 22.62 5.80
CA GLU A 29 -2.33 22.21 6.33
C GLU A 29 -2.96 21.04 5.55
N GLU A 30 -2.43 20.73 4.36
CA GLU A 30 -2.74 19.55 3.54
C GLU A 30 -2.04 18.25 4.00
N ASN A 31 -1.22 18.26 5.07
CA ASN A 31 -0.58 17.07 5.68
C ASN A 31 -1.50 16.29 6.59
N ALA A 32 -2.74 16.09 6.15
CA ALA A 32 -3.57 15.10 6.81
C ALA A 32 -2.93 13.73 6.60
N LYS A 33 -2.47 13.10 7.68
CA LYS A 33 -2.13 11.68 7.68
C LYS A 33 -3.33 10.91 7.11
N LEU A 34 -3.12 10.18 6.02
CA LEU A 34 -4.18 9.38 5.44
C LEU A 34 -4.29 8.07 6.20
N LEU A 35 -5.48 7.83 6.76
CA LEU A 35 -5.79 6.60 7.47
C LEU A 35 -6.27 5.54 6.47
N CYS A 36 -5.67 4.36 6.51
CA CYS A 36 -6.05 3.22 5.68
C CYS A 36 -6.46 2.06 6.59
N THR A 37 -7.66 1.52 6.41
CA THR A 37 -8.19 0.43 7.25
C THR A 37 -8.03 -0.96 6.62
N ASP A 38 -7.54 -1.02 5.38
CA ASP A 38 -7.29 -2.24 4.62
C ASP A 38 -6.22 -2.01 3.54
N ILE A 39 -5.69 -3.10 2.98
CA ILE A 39 -4.60 -3.06 1.99
C ILE A 39 -5.03 -2.48 0.63
N HIS A 40 -6.30 -2.57 0.25
CA HIS A 40 -6.76 -2.04 -1.04
C HIS A 40 -6.84 -0.52 -1.00
N ASP A 41 -7.35 0.03 0.09
CA ASP A 41 -7.36 1.48 0.33
C ASP A 41 -5.93 2.02 0.44
N TYR A 42 -5.05 1.30 1.15
CA TYR A 42 -3.63 1.61 1.20
C TYR A 42 -2.99 1.67 -0.20
N ALA A 43 -3.15 0.63 -1.01
CA ALA A 43 -2.56 0.56 -2.35
C ALA A 43 -3.04 1.69 -3.26
N LYS A 44 -4.35 2.01 -3.22
CA LYS A 44 -4.92 3.15 -3.96
C LYS A 44 -4.30 4.48 -3.53
N LYS A 45 -4.17 4.72 -2.23
CA LYS A 45 -3.60 5.98 -1.71
C LYS A 45 -2.12 6.12 -2.03
N VAL A 46 -1.35 5.03 -1.93
CA VAL A 46 0.06 5.02 -2.35
C VAL A 46 0.20 5.30 -3.84
N ALA A 47 -0.65 4.73 -4.70
CA ALA A 47 -0.63 5.00 -6.13
C ALA A 47 -0.94 6.48 -6.44
N ILE A 48 -1.99 7.05 -5.83
CA ILE A 48 -2.36 8.47 -5.99
C ILE A 48 -1.23 9.39 -5.50
N MET A 49 -0.61 9.08 -4.35
CA MET A 49 0.55 9.83 -3.87
C MET A 49 1.72 9.70 -4.86
N GLY A 50 1.93 8.53 -5.44
CA GLY A 50 2.99 8.29 -6.42
C GLY A 50 2.79 9.01 -7.74
N GLU A 51 1.55 9.19 -8.21
CA GLU A 51 1.24 9.95 -9.43
C GLU A 51 1.74 11.39 -9.35
N GLU A 52 1.67 12.02 -8.16
CA GLU A 52 2.21 13.37 -7.94
C GLU A 52 3.72 13.46 -8.19
N TYR A 53 4.44 12.35 -8.04
CA TYR A 53 5.90 12.27 -8.13
C TYR A 53 6.39 11.40 -9.28
N ASN A 54 5.59 11.27 -10.37
CA ASN A 54 5.91 10.45 -11.55
C ASN A 54 6.25 8.98 -11.21
N GLY A 55 5.70 8.45 -10.12
CA GLY A 55 5.98 7.08 -9.65
C GLY A 55 7.33 6.89 -8.96
N GLU A 56 8.15 7.94 -8.79
CA GLU A 56 9.44 7.84 -8.09
C GLU A 56 9.29 7.96 -6.57
N ILE A 57 8.63 6.96 -5.97
CA ILE A 57 8.38 6.88 -4.54
C ILE A 57 9.15 5.73 -3.88
N GLU A 58 9.53 5.93 -2.63
CA GLU A 58 9.99 4.90 -1.71
C GLU A 58 9.04 4.87 -0.51
N VAL A 59 8.68 3.68 -0.05
CA VAL A 59 7.82 3.51 1.14
C VAL A 59 8.66 3.06 2.33
N ALA A 60 8.71 3.88 3.36
CA ALA A 60 9.33 3.55 4.63
C ALA A 60 8.30 2.95 5.59
N TRP A 61 8.53 1.72 6.04
CA TRP A 61 7.62 1.01 6.94
C TRP A 61 8.08 1.08 8.39
N SER A 62 7.14 1.36 9.28
CA SER A 62 7.34 1.25 10.73
C SER A 62 6.07 0.79 11.43
N SER A 63 6.17 0.52 12.73
CA SER A 63 5.04 0.17 13.59
C SER A 63 4.99 1.12 14.78
N GLY A 64 3.80 1.60 15.11
CA GLY A 64 3.54 2.39 16.30
C GLY A 64 3.60 1.58 17.59
N GLU A 65 3.49 2.29 18.71
CA GLU A 65 3.50 1.69 20.03
C GLU A 65 2.24 0.83 20.26
N GLY A 66 2.42 -0.35 20.87
CA GLY A 66 1.33 -1.25 21.21
C GLY A 66 0.81 -2.13 20.08
N VAL A 67 1.34 -1.99 18.86
CA VAL A 67 1.02 -2.90 17.75
C VAL A 67 1.61 -4.28 18.04
N SER A 68 0.77 -5.32 17.98
CA SER A 68 1.21 -6.69 18.23
C SER A 68 1.91 -7.30 17.00
N VAL A 69 2.76 -8.30 17.24
CA VAL A 69 3.40 -9.07 16.16
C VAL A 69 2.37 -9.75 15.26
N GLU A 70 1.25 -10.17 15.83
CA GLU A 70 0.14 -10.79 15.10
C GLU A 70 -0.48 -9.81 14.10
N GLN A 71 -0.73 -8.57 14.52
CA GLN A 71 -1.23 -7.51 13.64
C GLN A 71 -0.25 -7.21 12.51
N ILE A 72 1.06 -7.12 12.80
CA ILE A 72 2.10 -6.89 11.77
C ILE A 72 2.11 -8.04 10.77
N ASN A 73 2.02 -9.29 11.24
CA ASN A 73 1.99 -10.46 10.37
C ASN A 73 0.72 -10.53 9.53
N GLU A 74 -0.42 -10.11 10.07
CA GLU A 74 -1.68 -10.00 9.33
C GLU A 74 -1.55 -9.00 8.17
N VAL A 75 -1.03 -7.80 8.44
CA VAL A 75 -0.77 -6.79 7.40
C VAL A 75 0.14 -7.35 6.31
N ARG A 76 1.24 -8.01 6.67
CA ARG A 76 2.16 -8.65 5.71
C ARG A 76 1.46 -9.70 4.86
N GLN A 77 0.64 -10.55 5.46
CA GLN A 77 -0.14 -11.56 4.73
C GLN A 77 -1.11 -10.92 3.75
N GLN A 78 -1.79 -9.84 4.15
CA GLN A 78 -2.70 -9.12 3.26
C GLN A 78 -1.98 -8.41 2.11
N ILE A 79 -0.77 -7.86 2.34
CA ILE A 79 0.06 -7.30 1.27
C ILE A 79 0.47 -8.39 0.27
N MET A 80 0.98 -9.53 0.75
CA MET A 80 1.35 -10.65 -0.12
C MET A 80 0.15 -11.17 -0.94
N ALA A 81 -1.03 -11.24 -0.31
CA ALA A 81 -2.25 -11.63 -1.01
C ALA A 81 -2.63 -10.63 -2.11
N TYR A 82 -2.59 -9.34 -1.81
CA TYR A 82 -2.86 -8.28 -2.78
C TYR A 82 -1.86 -8.31 -3.96
N GLU A 83 -0.57 -8.47 -3.69
CA GLU A 83 0.46 -8.59 -4.74
C GLU A 83 0.21 -9.79 -5.65
N ALA A 84 -0.15 -10.94 -5.08
CA ALA A 84 -0.51 -12.14 -5.85
C ALA A 84 -1.77 -11.93 -6.69
N GLU A 85 -2.79 -11.23 -6.17
CA GLU A 85 -4.00 -10.88 -6.91
C GLU A 85 -3.70 -9.97 -8.11
N VAL A 86 -2.85 -8.94 -7.91
CA VAL A 86 -2.42 -8.02 -8.97
C VAL A 86 -1.59 -8.76 -10.02
N GLU A 87 -0.68 -9.65 -9.61
CA GLU A 87 0.10 -10.47 -10.54
C GLU A 87 -0.81 -11.39 -11.37
N ALA A 88 -1.76 -12.07 -10.73
CA ALA A 88 -2.73 -12.93 -11.42
C ALA A 88 -3.55 -12.15 -12.46
N GLN A 89 -4.06 -10.96 -12.10
CA GLN A 89 -4.80 -10.10 -13.03
C GLN A 89 -3.93 -9.67 -14.23
N ASN A 90 -2.66 -9.36 -13.99
CA ASN A 90 -1.72 -9.01 -15.07
C ASN A 90 -1.38 -10.22 -15.96
N GLN A 91 -1.26 -11.42 -15.39
CA GLN A 91 -1.05 -12.65 -16.15
C GLN A 91 -2.28 -13.00 -17.00
N GLU A 92 -3.50 -12.87 -16.46
CA GLU A 92 -4.76 -13.05 -17.21
C GLU A 92 -4.92 -12.01 -18.32
N ALA A 93 -4.46 -10.76 -18.11
CA ALA A 93 -4.50 -9.73 -19.15
C ALA A 93 -3.50 -10.01 -20.31
N THR A 94 -2.39 -10.70 -20.02
CA THR A 94 -1.32 -10.98 -20.99
C THR A 94 -1.44 -12.33 -21.68
N HIS A 95 -2.39 -13.20 -21.28
CA HIS A 95 -2.61 -14.51 -21.88
C HIS A 95 -4.09 -14.72 -22.22
N GLN A 96 -4.37 -15.36 -23.37
CA GLN A 96 -5.73 -15.77 -23.74
C GLN A 96 -6.20 -16.93 -22.83
N ALA A 97 -7.51 -17.21 -22.84
CA ALA A 97 -8.12 -18.29 -22.05
C ALA A 97 -7.56 -19.70 -22.34
N ASP A 98 -6.82 -19.87 -23.43
CA ASP A 98 -6.13 -21.11 -23.81
C ASP A 98 -4.66 -21.16 -23.36
N GLY A 99 -4.18 -20.16 -22.62
CA GLY A 99 -2.81 -20.04 -22.13
C GLY A 99 -1.81 -19.46 -23.15
N THR A 100 -2.25 -19.08 -24.34
CA THR A 100 -1.40 -18.43 -25.35
C THR A 100 -1.16 -16.97 -24.97
N ALA A 101 0.09 -16.51 -24.95
CA ALA A 101 0.40 -15.10 -24.72
C ALA A 101 -0.27 -14.19 -25.77
N ASN A 102 -0.89 -13.10 -25.31
CA ASN A 102 -1.62 -12.15 -26.13
C ASN A 102 -0.65 -11.14 -26.76
N PHE A 103 0.01 -11.54 -27.85
CA PHE A 103 0.89 -10.68 -28.65
C PHE A 103 0.07 -9.77 -29.59
N SER A 104 -0.74 -8.87 -29.02
CA SER A 104 -1.34 -7.78 -29.79
C SER A 104 -0.38 -6.60 -29.80
N VAL A 105 0.37 -6.43 -30.90
CA VAL A 105 1.23 -5.26 -31.20
C VAL A 105 0.40 -4.12 -31.76
#